data_AF-A0A539E2V1-F1
#
_entry.id   AF-A0A539E2V1-F1
#
_cell.length_a   1.000
_cell.length_b   1.000
_cell.length_c   1.000
_cell.angle_alpha   90.00
_cell.angle_beta   90.00
_cell.angle_gamma   90.00
#
_symmetry.space_group_name_H-M   'P 1'
#
loop_
_entity.id
_entity.type
_entity.pdbx_description
1 polymer ?
#
loop_
_entity_poly.entity_id
_entity_poly.type
_entity_poly.pdbx_seq_one_letter_code
_entity_poly.pdbx_strand_id
1 'polypeptide(L)'
;MTLRNKNGFWPITAALAITILTLSGSQCSQVADRAVGPDSGTLDQAAEVAACVQACNESAKGDRDSEKQLHKANIEACNGDETCLAEEEARHEAQLDEINAEMQFCKAPCHEQGGGTGGQ
;
A
#
# COMPACT_ATOMS: atom_id res chain seq x y z
N MET A 1 0.10 41.50 -46.72
CA MET A 1 -1.04 41.77 -45.81
C MET A 1 -0.91 40.85 -44.61
N THR A 2 -0.79 41.48 -43.44
CA THR A 2 -0.74 40.96 -42.06
C THR A 2 -1.90 40.00 -41.76
N LEU A 3 -1.77 38.97 -40.92
CA LEU A 3 -1.72 39.10 -39.45
C LEU A 3 -1.13 37.84 -38.79
N ARG A 4 -0.06 38.01 -38.01
CA ARG A 4 0.46 37.05 -37.02
C ARG A 4 0.52 37.78 -35.68
N ASN A 5 -0.34 37.39 -34.75
CA ASN A 5 -0.05 37.39 -33.31
C ASN A 5 -1.11 36.53 -32.61
N LYS A 6 -0.74 35.33 -32.14
CA LYS A 6 -1.61 34.44 -31.37
C LYS A 6 -1.14 34.46 -29.92
N ASN A 7 -1.63 35.45 -29.17
CA ASN A 7 -1.45 35.54 -27.73
C ASN A 7 -2.82 35.49 -27.05
N GLY A 8 -3.00 34.53 -26.14
CA GLY A 8 -3.87 34.65 -24.96
C GLY A 8 -5.32 34.23 -25.13
N PHE A 9 -5.70 33.15 -24.42
CA PHE A 9 -6.39 33.19 -23.11
C PHE A 9 -7.36 32.00 -22.99
N TRP A 10 -6.96 31.03 -22.16
CA TRP A 10 -7.85 30.02 -21.57
C TRP A 10 -8.77 30.69 -20.53
N PRO A 11 -9.97 30.13 -20.31
CA PRO A 11 -10.22 29.69 -18.94
C PRO A 11 -10.62 28.22 -18.84
N ILE A 12 -9.95 27.57 -17.89
CA ILE A 12 -10.11 26.22 -17.38
C ILE A 12 -11.49 26.09 -16.71
N THR A 13 -12.30 25.15 -17.17
CA THR A 13 -13.54 24.77 -16.52
C THR A 13 -13.22 23.86 -15.33
N ALA A 14 -13.29 24.41 -14.12
CA ALA A 14 -13.22 23.66 -12.88
C ALA A 14 -14.49 22.80 -12.73
N ALA A 15 -14.36 21.49 -12.91
CA ALA A 15 -15.37 20.52 -12.49
C ALA A 15 -14.91 19.90 -11.16
N LEU A 16 -15.52 20.36 -10.07
CA LEU A 16 -15.55 19.63 -8.80
C LEU A 16 -16.27 18.30 -9.02
N ALA A 17 -15.56 17.18 -8.92
CA ALA A 17 -16.16 15.87 -8.72
C ALA A 17 -15.75 15.38 -7.31
N ILE A 18 -16.72 15.34 -6.43
CA ILE A 18 -16.60 14.90 -5.05
C ILE A 18 -16.58 13.36 -5.01
N THR A 19 -15.55 12.86 -4.33
CA THR A 19 -15.28 11.54 -3.74
C THR A 19 -16.35 10.44 -3.81
N ILE A 20 -15.94 9.25 -4.27
CA ILE A 20 -16.26 7.99 -3.61
C ILE A 20 -14.93 7.24 -3.42
N LEU A 21 -14.40 7.32 -2.20
CA LEU A 21 -13.43 6.36 -1.69
C LEU A 21 -14.15 5.03 -1.61
N THR A 22 -13.97 4.16 -2.60
CA THR A 22 -14.21 2.74 -2.39
C THR A 22 -13.14 2.27 -1.43
N LEU A 23 -13.45 2.30 -0.14
CA LEU A 23 -12.77 1.47 0.85
C LEU A 23 -12.76 0.06 0.28
N SER A 24 -11.57 -0.41 -0.07
CA SER A 24 -11.26 -1.79 -0.33
C SER A 24 -11.87 -2.60 0.82
N GLY A 25 -12.96 -3.30 0.52
CA GLY A 25 -13.55 -4.27 1.41
C GLY A 25 -12.50 -5.32 1.68
N SER A 26 -11.82 -5.16 2.81
CA SER A 26 -11.04 -6.19 3.47
C SER A 26 -11.88 -7.46 3.42
N GLN A 27 -11.34 -8.49 2.81
CA GLN A 27 -11.99 -9.78 2.70
C GLN A 27 -12.34 -10.24 4.11
N CYS A 28 -13.62 -10.12 4.49
CA CYS A 28 -14.18 -10.85 5.62
C CYS A 28 -14.16 -12.34 5.23
N SER A 29 -12.98 -12.96 5.32
CA SER A 29 -12.85 -14.40 5.34
C SER A 29 -13.55 -14.85 6.61
N GLN A 30 -14.70 -15.50 6.47
CA GLN A 30 -15.33 -16.23 7.55
C GLN A 30 -14.33 -17.28 8.02
N VAL A 31 -13.58 -16.96 9.06
CA VAL A 31 -12.82 -17.94 9.82
C VAL A 31 -13.88 -18.83 10.47
N ALA A 32 -13.99 -20.04 9.94
CA ALA A 32 -14.92 -21.04 10.42
C ALA A 32 -14.70 -21.22 11.93
N ASP A 33 -15.78 -20.97 12.67
CA ASP A 33 -15.95 -21.22 14.10
C ASP A 33 -15.37 -22.59 14.45
N ARG A 34 -14.18 -22.59 15.07
CA ARG A 34 -13.63 -23.76 15.77
C ARG A 34 -13.65 -23.45 17.25
N ALA A 35 -14.79 -23.75 17.86
CA ALA A 35 -14.94 -23.98 19.28
C ALA A 35 -13.77 -24.84 19.82
N VAL A 36 -12.85 -24.21 20.55
CA VAL A 36 -11.87 -24.91 21.39
C VAL A 36 -11.80 -24.19 22.74
N GLY A 37 -12.20 -24.96 23.77
CA GLY A 37 -11.84 -24.93 25.20
C GLY A 37 -11.34 -23.64 25.88
N PRO A 38 -11.91 -23.26 27.02
CA PRO A 38 -11.45 -22.12 27.82
C PRO A 38 -10.21 -22.50 28.66
N ASP A 39 -9.00 -22.49 28.07
CA ASP A 39 -7.74 -22.55 28.84
C ASP A 39 -6.50 -22.16 27.99
N SER A 40 -6.38 -20.89 27.57
CA SER A 40 -5.21 -20.42 26.80
C SER A 40 -5.03 -18.88 26.77
N GLY A 41 -5.23 -18.20 27.90
CA GLY A 41 -5.27 -16.72 27.97
C GLY A 41 -3.98 -15.94 27.68
N THR A 42 -2.88 -16.55 27.24
CA THR A 42 -1.61 -15.81 26.98
C THR A 42 -0.77 -16.33 25.80
N LEU A 43 -0.77 -17.64 25.53
CA LEU A 43 -0.04 -18.22 24.40
C LEU A 43 -0.72 -17.93 23.06
N ASP A 44 -2.05 -17.91 23.04
CA ASP A 44 -2.85 -17.68 21.83
C ASP A 44 -2.66 -16.26 21.30
N GLN A 45 -2.67 -15.29 22.21
CA GLN A 45 -2.52 -13.88 21.92
C GLN A 45 -1.15 -13.51 21.30
N ALA A 46 -0.07 -14.11 21.80
CA ALA A 46 1.26 -13.91 21.22
C ALA A 46 1.37 -14.52 19.82
N ALA A 47 0.70 -15.66 19.59
CA ALA A 47 0.66 -16.30 18.28
C ALA A 47 -0.18 -15.49 17.27
N GLU A 48 -1.29 -14.91 17.70
CA GLU A 48 -2.14 -14.04 16.88
C GLU A 48 -1.42 -12.75 16.46
N VAL A 49 -0.72 -12.09 17.39
CA VAL A 49 0.11 -10.90 17.09
C VAL A 49 1.21 -11.26 16.09
N ALA A 50 1.89 -12.39 16.28
CA ALA A 50 2.95 -12.85 15.38
C ALA A 50 2.41 -13.16 13.97
N ALA A 51 1.25 -13.82 13.87
CA ALA A 51 0.59 -14.10 12.60
C ALA A 51 0.16 -12.82 11.86
N CYS A 52 -0.36 -11.83 12.58
CA CYS A 52 -0.71 -10.51 12.03
C CYS A 52 0.53 -9.81 11.45
N VAL A 53 1.61 -9.73 12.23
CA VAL A 53 2.87 -9.11 11.78
C VAL A 53 3.46 -9.86 10.59
N GLN A 54 3.38 -11.20 10.57
CA GLN A 54 3.83 -12.01 9.44
C GLN A 54 3.04 -11.71 8.17
N ALA A 55 1.70 -11.65 8.25
CA ALA A 55 0.85 -11.32 7.10
C ALA A 55 1.20 -9.94 6.51
N CYS A 56 1.41 -8.93 7.36
CA CYS A 56 1.87 -7.60 6.92
C CYS A 56 3.23 -7.66 6.20
N ASN A 57 4.18 -8.44 6.74
CA ASN A 57 5.49 -8.60 6.11
C ASN A 57 5.42 -9.33 4.76
N GLU A 58 4.56 -10.33 4.64
CA GLU A 58 4.35 -11.09 3.40
C GLU A 58 3.71 -10.21 2.32
N SER A 59 2.71 -9.39 2.66
CA SER A 59 2.14 -8.39 1.74
C SER A 59 3.23 -7.43 1.24
N ALA A 60 3.91 -6.75 2.16
CA ALA A 60 4.97 -5.80 1.81
C ALA A 60 6.15 -6.44 1.06
N LYS A 61 6.38 -7.75 1.22
CA LYS A 61 7.35 -8.49 0.40
C LYS A 61 6.83 -8.64 -1.03
N GLY A 62 5.57 -9.02 -1.22
CA GLY A 62 4.93 -9.08 -2.53
C GLY A 62 5.01 -7.75 -3.26
N ASP A 63 4.70 -6.65 -2.57
CA ASP A 63 4.75 -5.31 -3.15
C ASP A 63 6.18 -4.90 -3.53
N ARG A 64 7.17 -5.17 -2.66
CA ARG A 64 8.59 -4.95 -2.98
C ARG A 64 9.07 -5.78 -4.16
N ASP A 65 8.63 -7.02 -4.28
CA ASP A 65 9.03 -7.90 -5.39
C ASP A 65 8.36 -7.48 -6.70
N SER A 66 7.14 -6.93 -6.65
CA SER A 66 6.48 -6.30 -7.80
C SER A 66 7.19 -5.01 -8.21
N GLU A 67 7.52 -4.16 -7.24
CA GLU A 67 8.22 -2.90 -7.48
C GLU A 67 9.62 -3.12 -8.09
N LYS A 68 10.38 -4.10 -7.60
CA LYS A 68 11.67 -4.48 -8.21
C LYS A 68 11.54 -4.91 -9.67
N GLN A 69 10.47 -5.62 -10.02
CA GLN A 69 10.24 -6.05 -11.41
C GLN A 69 9.93 -4.85 -12.29
N LEU A 70 9.10 -3.93 -11.80
CA LEU A 70 8.78 -2.69 -12.51
C LEU A 70 10.03 -1.81 -12.68
N HIS A 71 10.80 -1.61 -11.62
CA HIS A 71 12.04 -0.86 -11.64
C HIS A 71 13.03 -1.41 -12.65
N LYS A 72 13.23 -2.73 -12.67
CA LYS A 72 14.07 -3.39 -13.67
C LYS A 72 13.56 -3.15 -15.10
N ALA A 73 12.26 -3.29 -15.33
CA ALA A 73 11.67 -3.06 -16.65
C ALA A 73 11.84 -1.60 -17.11
N ASN A 74 11.73 -0.64 -16.18
CA ASN A 74 11.91 0.77 -16.47
C ASN A 74 13.39 1.11 -16.75
N ILE A 75 14.34 0.54 -16.00
CA ILE A 75 15.77 0.66 -16.31
C ILE A 75 16.07 0.14 -17.71
N GLU A 76 15.54 -1.03 -18.08
CA GLU A 76 15.69 -1.59 -19.42
C GLU A 76 15.07 -0.67 -20.48
N ALA A 77 13.91 -0.07 -20.21
CA ALA A 77 13.23 0.87 -21.10
C ALA A 77 13.98 2.21 -21.26
N CYS A 78 14.70 2.67 -20.22
CA CYS A 78 15.50 3.90 -20.28
C CYS A 78 16.67 3.80 -21.26
N ASN A 79 17.11 2.60 -21.65
CA ASN A 79 18.17 2.39 -22.64
C ASN A 79 19.48 3.20 -22.36
N GLY A 80 19.78 3.45 -21.09
CA GLY A 80 20.97 4.20 -20.67
C GLY A 80 20.83 5.73 -20.69
N ASP A 81 19.63 6.27 -20.89
CA ASP A 81 19.37 7.70 -20.71
C ASP A 81 19.51 8.07 -19.22
N GLU A 82 20.52 8.90 -18.89
CA GLU A 82 20.84 9.27 -17.51
C GLU A 82 19.72 10.03 -16.81
N THR A 83 18.92 10.82 -17.54
CA THR A 83 17.80 11.55 -16.96
C THR A 83 16.67 10.59 -16.61
N CYS A 84 16.35 9.68 -17.54
CA CYS A 84 15.36 8.63 -17.30
C CYS A 84 15.75 7.73 -16.12
N LEU A 85 17.02 7.32 -16.03
CA LEU A 85 17.51 6.50 -14.92
C LEU A 85 17.41 7.22 -13.57
N ALA A 86 17.73 8.51 -13.52
CA ALA A 86 17.61 9.30 -12.29
C ALA A 86 16.15 9.50 -11.85
N GLU A 87 15.24 9.75 -12.81
CA GLU A 87 13.81 9.85 -12.54
C GLU A 87 13.23 8.51 -12.07
N GLU A 88 13.66 7.41 -12.68
CA GLU A 88 13.25 6.06 -12.31
C GLU A 88 13.76 5.67 -10.93
N GLU A 89 15.00 6.00 -10.57
CA GLU A 89 15.52 5.78 -9.21
C GLU A 89 14.71 6.55 -8.16
N ALA A 90 14.43 7.84 -8.39
CA ALA A 90 13.63 8.64 -7.47
C ALA A 90 12.21 8.09 -7.30
N ARG A 91 11.62 7.56 -8.39
CA ARG A 91 10.32 6.90 -8.38
C ARG A 91 10.37 5.60 -7.58
N HIS A 92 11.40 4.79 -7.79
CA HIS A 92 11.62 3.53 -7.08
C HIS A 92 11.76 3.77 -5.56
N GLU A 93 12.60 4.72 -5.15
CA GLU A 93 12.78 5.10 -3.75
C GLU A 93 11.47 5.56 -3.10
N ALA A 94 10.71 6.44 -3.77
CA ALA A 94 9.42 6.90 -3.28
C ALA A 94 8.41 5.76 -3.10
N GLN A 95 8.40 4.79 -4.01
CA GLN A 95 7.52 3.62 -3.89
C GLN A 95 7.94 2.71 -2.73
N LEU A 96 9.24 2.52 -2.51
CA LEU A 96 9.75 1.74 -1.37
C LEU A 96 9.38 2.40 -0.03
N ASP A 97 9.44 3.72 0.05
CA ASP A 97 9.01 4.47 1.22
C ASP A 97 7.51 4.30 1.48
N GLU A 98 6.67 4.34 0.44
CA GLU A 98 5.24 4.07 0.54
C GLU A 98 4.96 2.65 1.05
N ILE A 99 5.59 1.63 0.45
CA ILE A 99 5.42 0.23 0.88
C ILE A 99 5.86 0.06 2.35
N ASN A 100 6.95 0.73 2.76
CA ASN A 100 7.38 0.69 4.15
C ASN A 100 6.38 1.38 5.08
N ALA A 101 5.80 2.52 4.69
CA ALA A 101 4.77 3.21 5.46
C ALA A 101 3.51 2.35 5.61
N GLU A 102 3.05 1.72 4.52
CA GLU A 102 1.91 0.80 4.52
C GLU A 102 2.16 -0.42 5.41
N MET A 103 3.37 -0.99 5.37
CA MET A 103 3.76 -2.08 6.25
C MET A 103 3.68 -1.67 7.72
N GLN A 104 4.14 -0.47 8.07
CA GLN A 104 4.07 0.03 9.45
C GLN A 104 2.62 0.30 9.86
N PHE A 105 1.81 0.86 8.97
CA PHE A 105 0.38 1.05 9.19
C PHE A 105 -0.34 -0.27 9.41
N CYS A 106 0.00 -1.31 8.63
CA CYS A 106 -0.53 -2.67 8.80
C CYS A 106 -0.14 -3.27 10.16
N LYS A 107 1.09 -3.03 10.62
CA LYS A 107 1.59 -3.54 11.90
C LYS A 107 1.02 -2.81 13.12
N ALA A 108 0.64 -1.55 12.99
CA ALA A 108 0.16 -0.73 14.09
C ALA A 108 -0.99 -1.40 14.90
N PRO A 109 -2.07 -1.89 14.27
CA PRO A 109 -3.16 -2.54 14.99
C PRO A 109 -2.84 -3.97 15.46
N CYS A 110 -1.74 -4.60 15.00
CA CYS A 110 -1.44 -5.99 15.37
C CYS A 110 -1.27 -6.17 16.89
N HIS A 111 -0.73 -5.17 17.58
CA HIS A 111 -0.58 -5.20 19.05
C HIS A 111 -1.87 -4.83 19.80
N GLU A 112 -2.82 -4.19 19.14
CA GLU A 112 -4.13 -3.82 19.71
C GLU A 112 -5.16 -4.94 19.56
N GLN A 113 -5.02 -5.77 18.52
CA GLN A 113 -5.89 -6.93 18.27
C GLN A 113 -5.64 -8.09 19.24
N GLY A 114 -4.46 -8.16 19.86
CA GLY A 114 -4.19 -9.03 21.01
C GLY A 114 -4.75 -8.48 22.32
N GLY A 115 -5.90 -7.83 22.31
CA GLY A 115 -6.50 -7.13 23.44
C GLY A 115 -7.90 -7.66 23.81
N GLY A 116 -8.09 -8.98 23.77
CA GLY A 116 -9.19 -9.70 24.42
C GLY A 116 -10.62 -9.18 24.23
N THR A 117 -11.33 -9.68 23.21
CA THR A 117 -12.80 -9.86 23.29
C THR A 117 -13.12 -11.25 23.81
N GLY A 118 -12.75 -11.52 25.07
CA GLY A 118 -13.17 -12.69 25.82
C GLY A 118 -14.14 -12.25 26.92
N GLY A 119 -15.43 -12.13 26.60
CA GLY A 119 -16.46 -11.91 27.62
C GLY A 119 -17.70 -11.16 27.14
N GLN A 120 -18.70 -11.91 26.66
CA GLN A 120 -20.11 -11.81 27.05
C GLN A 120 -20.87 -13.05 26.57
#